data_AF-A0A920U7N5-F1
#
_entry.id   AF-A0A920U7N5-F1
#
_cell.length_a   1.000
_cell.length_b   1.000
_cell.length_c   1.000
_cell.angle_alpha   90.00
_cell.angle_beta   90.00
_cell.angle_gamma   90.00
#
_symmetry.space_group_name_H-M   'P 1'
#
loop_
_entity.id
_entity.type
_entity.pdbx_description
1 polymer ?
#
loop_
_entity_poly.entity_id
_entity_poly.type
_entity_poly.pdbx_seq_one_letter_code
_entity_poly.pdbx_strand_id
1 'polypeptide(L)'
;MWLWFDDDNIYIAARCWHSEPDRIVANEMKRDSYNMFGNEVFGVVIDPFYDRRNGYLFLTNALGGLFDATITNERSPNIDWNTVWDVQTDRFDGGWTLEMAIPFQSLRFPAGAMQQWGINFHRRVVSKNEASFLTPIPAALSYQGLFKMSSAATLVGLDVPSAGSRFELKPYAIADLTTNLNASPSYRINLVELVVLIEIRCSRWFNC
;
A
#
# COMPACT_ATOMS: atom_id res chain seq x y z
N MET A 1 -10.95 1.31 15.41
CA MET A 1 -9.98 0.68 14.49
C MET A 1 -10.04 -0.80 14.74
N TRP A 2 -10.05 -1.56 13.67
CA TRP A 2 -10.19 -3.00 13.67
C TRP A 2 -9.14 -3.59 12.73
N LEU A 3 -8.62 -4.75 13.11
CA LEU A 3 -7.70 -5.54 12.31
C LEU A 3 -8.28 -6.95 12.22
N TRP A 4 -8.32 -7.48 11.00
CA TRP A 4 -8.76 -8.83 10.68
C TRP A 4 -7.75 -9.42 9.68
N PHE A 5 -7.66 -10.75 9.58
CA PHE A 5 -6.97 -11.41 8.48
C PHE A 5 -7.71 -12.68 8.05
N ASP A 6 -7.52 -13.09 6.80
CA ASP A 6 -7.88 -14.41 6.29
C ASP A 6 -6.64 -15.08 5.68
N ASP A 7 -6.81 -16.07 4.80
CA ASP A 7 -5.68 -16.77 4.19
C ASP A 7 -4.94 -15.92 3.14
N ASP A 8 -5.57 -14.86 2.63
CA ASP A 8 -5.09 -14.07 1.49
C ASP A 8 -4.65 -12.66 1.88
N ASN A 9 -5.35 -12.03 2.84
CA ASN A 9 -5.23 -10.61 3.13
C ASN A 9 -5.22 -10.29 4.63
N ILE A 10 -4.58 -9.16 4.94
CA ILE A 10 -4.75 -8.42 6.18
C ILE A 10 -5.71 -7.26 5.89
N TYR A 11 -6.75 -7.17 6.71
CA TYR A 11 -7.73 -6.10 6.65
C TYR A 11 -7.55 -5.13 7.80
N ILE A 12 -7.54 -3.83 7.49
CA ILE A 12 -7.50 -2.76 8.49
C ILE A 12 -8.66 -1.83 8.23
N ALA A 13 -9.54 -1.69 9.21
CA ALA A 13 -10.65 -0.76 9.16
C ALA A 13 -10.51 0.31 10.24
N ALA A 14 -10.84 1.55 9.92
CA ALA A 14 -10.85 2.63 10.89
C ALA A 14 -12.02 3.59 10.67
N ARG A 15 -12.51 4.12 11.79
CA ARG A 15 -13.44 5.26 11.81
C ARG A 15 -12.69 6.45 12.38
N CYS A 16 -12.45 7.43 11.53
CA CYS A 16 -11.69 8.63 11.84
C CYS A 16 -12.67 9.76 12.16
N TRP A 17 -12.91 9.98 13.46
CA TRP A 17 -13.72 11.11 13.93
C TRP A 17 -13.00 12.44 13.71
N HIS A 18 -13.77 13.47 13.39
CA HIS A 18 -13.31 14.83 13.23
C HIS A 18 -14.35 15.78 13.84
N SER A 19 -13.93 16.69 14.74
CA SER A 19 -14.87 17.61 15.41
C SER A 19 -15.39 18.72 14.49
N GLU A 20 -14.68 18.99 13.39
CA GLU A 20 -15.04 19.98 12.37
C GLU A 20 -14.96 19.34 10.97
N PRO A 21 -15.85 18.40 10.58
CA PRO A 21 -15.71 17.58 9.37
C PRO A 21 -15.54 18.39 8.07
N ASP A 22 -16.12 19.58 8.00
CA ASP A 22 -15.96 20.51 6.86
C ASP A 22 -14.52 21.00 6.65
N ARG A 23 -13.66 20.81 7.66
CA ARG A 23 -12.24 21.19 7.62
C ARG A 23 -11.31 20.02 7.30
N ILE A 24 -11.84 18.85 6.96
CA ILE A 24 -11.04 17.72 6.51
C ILE A 24 -10.29 18.09 5.23
N VAL A 25 -8.97 18.15 5.31
CA VAL A 25 -8.10 18.45 4.17
C VAL A 25 -7.79 17.16 3.42
N ALA A 26 -8.44 16.93 2.29
CA ALA A 26 -8.12 15.82 1.40
C ALA A 26 -8.34 16.26 -0.05
N ASN A 27 -7.25 16.53 -0.77
CA ASN A 27 -7.24 17.08 -2.13
C ASN A 27 -6.42 16.24 -3.13
N GLU A 28 -5.77 15.17 -2.65
CA GLU A 28 -4.88 14.35 -3.47
C GLU A 28 -5.40 12.91 -3.60
N MET A 29 -5.60 12.45 -4.83
CA MET A 29 -5.96 11.06 -5.14
C MET A 29 -4.88 10.35 -5.95
N LYS A 30 -3.90 11.08 -6.46
CA LYS A 30 -2.82 10.50 -7.24
C LYS A 30 -1.98 9.60 -6.34
N ARG A 31 -1.87 8.34 -6.76
CA ARG A 31 -0.99 7.36 -6.14
C ARG A 31 0.45 7.87 -6.03
N ASP A 32 1.08 7.63 -4.89
CA ASP A 32 2.48 7.97 -4.57
C ASP A 32 2.81 9.48 -4.65
N SER A 33 1.78 10.34 -4.56
CA SER A 33 1.97 11.79 -4.54
C SER A 33 2.48 12.28 -3.19
N TYR A 34 3.61 12.99 -3.19
CA TYR A 34 4.12 13.69 -1.99
C TYR A 34 3.13 14.69 -1.39
N ASN A 35 2.18 15.21 -2.19
CA ASN A 35 1.15 16.10 -1.68
C ASN A 35 0.22 15.41 -0.67
N MET A 36 0.24 14.08 -0.61
CA MET A 36 -0.55 13.33 0.37
C MET A 36 -0.13 13.65 1.81
N PHE A 37 1.13 14.05 2.06
CA PHE A 37 1.59 14.48 3.39
C PHE A 37 1.03 15.83 3.85
N GLY A 38 0.54 16.65 2.91
CA GLY A 38 -0.19 17.88 3.20
C GLY A 38 -1.67 17.65 3.51
N ASN A 39 -2.17 16.41 3.35
CA ASN A 39 -3.54 16.03 3.62
C ASN A 39 -3.70 15.37 4.99
N GLU A 40 -4.95 15.26 5.39
CA GLU A 40 -5.37 14.40 6.46
C GLU A 40 -5.24 12.94 6.02
N VAL A 41 -4.38 12.21 6.74
CA VAL A 41 -4.06 10.83 6.39
C VAL A 41 -4.30 9.90 7.58
N PHE A 42 -4.56 8.65 7.24
CA PHE A 42 -4.45 7.51 8.13
C PHE A 42 -3.37 6.58 7.58
N GLY A 43 -2.46 6.14 8.44
CA GLY A 43 -1.34 5.29 8.08
C GLY A 43 -1.23 4.08 8.97
N VAL A 44 -0.73 3.00 8.39
CA VAL A 44 -0.27 1.81 9.09
C VAL A 44 1.16 1.51 8.69
N VAL A 45 1.96 1.11 9.67
CA VAL A 45 3.26 0.49 9.42
C VAL A 45 3.28 -0.92 9.95
N ILE A 46 3.86 -1.82 9.18
CA ILE A 46 3.93 -3.25 9.48
C ILE A 46 5.40 -3.69 9.37
N ASP A 47 5.91 -4.35 10.39
CA ASP A 47 7.21 -5.03 10.43
C ASP A 47 6.97 -6.55 10.51
N PRO A 48 6.89 -7.26 9.37
CA PRO A 48 6.60 -8.69 9.36
C PRO A 48 7.77 -9.57 9.81
N PHE A 49 9.00 -9.04 9.82
CA PHE A 49 10.19 -9.77 10.27
C PHE A 49 10.47 -9.59 11.76
N TYR A 50 9.77 -8.65 12.40
CA TYR A 50 9.92 -8.30 13.81
C TYR A 50 11.36 -7.95 14.21
N ASP A 51 12.11 -7.38 13.26
CA ASP A 51 13.48 -6.94 13.50
C ASP A 51 13.55 -5.55 14.12
N ARG A 52 12.39 -4.91 14.31
CA ARG A 52 12.21 -3.59 14.95
C ARG A 52 12.94 -2.47 14.23
N ARG A 53 13.21 -2.64 12.94
CA ARG A 53 14.02 -1.71 12.14
C ARG A 53 13.45 -1.50 10.74
N ASN A 54 12.91 -2.53 10.14
CA ASN A 54 12.42 -2.52 8.77
C ASN A 54 10.90 -2.70 8.74
N GLY A 55 10.25 -2.18 7.72
CA GLY A 55 8.80 -2.31 7.60
C GLY A 55 8.22 -1.77 6.31
N TYR A 56 6.91 -1.91 6.19
CA TYR A 56 6.10 -1.45 5.08
C TYR A 56 5.15 -0.37 5.60
N LEU A 57 5.05 0.73 4.87
CA LEU A 57 4.16 1.84 5.14
C LEU A 57 3.02 1.82 4.13
N PHE A 58 1.79 1.91 4.63
CA PHE A 58 0.60 2.13 3.82
C PHE A 58 -0.14 3.34 4.37
N LEU A 59 -0.48 4.27 3.49
CA LEU A 59 -1.15 5.52 3.85
C LEU A 59 -2.31 5.76 2.90
N THR A 60 -3.41 6.27 3.47
CA THR A 60 -4.56 6.74 2.72
C THR A 60 -5.12 8.03 3.30
N ASN A 61 -6.02 8.67 2.57
CA ASN A 61 -6.76 9.85 3.00
C ASN A 61 -8.27 9.64 2.77
N ALA A 62 -9.08 10.63 3.14
CA ALA A 62 -10.55 10.57 3.00
C ALA A 62 -11.08 10.54 1.54
N LEU A 63 -10.19 10.53 0.53
CA LEU A 63 -10.54 10.36 -0.87
C LEU A 63 -10.10 9.00 -1.43
N GLY A 64 -9.48 8.13 -0.62
CA GLY A 64 -8.95 6.86 -1.09
C GLY A 64 -7.63 6.97 -1.85
N GLY A 65 -6.86 8.03 -1.63
CA GLY A 65 -5.49 8.12 -2.13
C GLY A 65 -4.65 6.96 -1.61
N LEU A 66 -3.75 6.44 -2.45
CA LEU A 66 -2.86 5.32 -2.12
C LEU A 66 -1.42 5.84 -2.05
N PHE A 67 -0.72 5.53 -0.97
CA PHE A 67 0.71 5.72 -0.88
C PHE A 67 1.32 4.54 -0.13
N ASP A 68 2.34 3.94 -0.72
CA ASP A 68 3.12 2.90 -0.10
C ASP A 68 4.61 3.23 -0.12
N ALA A 69 5.33 2.64 0.84
CA ALA A 69 6.78 2.73 0.89
C ALA A 69 7.38 1.60 1.73
N THR A 70 8.67 1.37 1.55
CA THR A 70 9.46 0.54 2.48
C THR A 70 10.28 1.42 3.41
N ILE A 71 10.39 1.01 4.67
CA ILE A 71 11.22 1.65 5.69
C ILE A 71 12.39 0.72 5.96
N THR A 72 13.61 1.24 5.86
CA THR A 72 14.82 0.50 6.19
C THR A 72 15.57 1.19 7.32
N ASN A 73 15.93 0.44 8.37
CA ASN A 73 16.68 0.96 9.52
C ASN A 73 16.05 2.19 10.18
N GLU A 74 14.72 2.29 10.21
CA GLU A 74 13.97 3.43 10.77
C GLU A 74 14.36 4.80 10.19
N ARG A 75 14.83 4.80 8.94
CA ARG A 75 15.26 5.98 8.18
C ARG A 75 14.18 6.40 7.18
N SER A 76 14.55 7.35 6.32
CA SER A 76 13.74 7.81 5.21
C SER A 76 13.15 6.64 4.42
N PRO A 77 11.84 6.67 4.12
CA PRO A 77 11.18 5.63 3.38
C PRO A 77 11.65 5.62 1.92
N ASN A 78 11.77 4.43 1.33
CA ASN A 78 11.90 4.25 -0.11
C ASN A 78 10.49 4.21 -0.71
N ILE A 79 10.12 5.30 -1.37
CA ILE A 79 8.82 5.54 -1.99
C ILE A 79 8.70 4.96 -3.41
N ASP A 80 9.80 4.47 -3.98
CA ASP A 80 9.78 3.82 -5.30
C ASP A 80 9.26 2.38 -5.19
N TRP A 81 9.13 1.86 -3.96
CA TRP A 81 8.53 0.56 -3.70
C TRP A 81 7.02 0.67 -3.84
N ASN A 82 6.46 -0.04 -4.81
CA ASN A 82 5.04 -0.02 -5.12
C ASN A 82 4.47 -1.46 -5.13
N THR A 83 3.39 -1.70 -4.40
CA THR A 83 2.80 -3.03 -4.22
C THR A 83 1.31 -3.07 -4.51
N VAL A 84 0.70 -4.26 -4.57
CA VAL A 84 -0.76 -4.36 -4.75
C VAL A 84 -1.46 -4.31 -3.40
N TRP A 85 -2.39 -3.38 -3.22
CA TRP A 85 -3.29 -3.29 -2.08
C TRP A 85 -4.44 -2.35 -2.44
N ASP A 86 -5.57 -2.53 -1.77
CA ASP A 86 -6.80 -1.78 -2.03
C ASP A 86 -7.24 -1.00 -0.80
N VAL A 87 -7.92 0.12 -1.05
CA VAL A 87 -8.58 0.90 0.00
C VAL A 87 -9.93 1.39 -0.47
N GLN A 88 -10.92 1.30 0.41
CA GLN A 88 -12.20 1.97 0.25
C GLN A 88 -12.39 2.97 1.38
N THR A 89 -12.94 4.13 1.06
CA THR A 89 -13.17 5.20 2.03
C THR A 89 -14.54 5.80 1.84
N ASP A 90 -15.17 6.22 2.93
CA ASP A 90 -16.45 6.91 2.89
C ASP A 90 -16.47 8.06 3.90
N ARG A 91 -17.36 9.03 3.69
CA ARG A 91 -17.54 10.19 4.59
C ARG A 91 -18.87 10.07 5.33
N PHE A 92 -18.89 10.56 6.55
CA PHE A 92 -20.11 10.66 7.36
C PHE A 92 -20.08 11.96 8.18
N ASP A 93 -21.21 12.32 8.79
CA ASP A 93 -21.41 13.61 9.49
C ASP A 93 -20.39 13.92 10.60
N GLY A 94 -19.63 12.93 11.08
CA GLY A 94 -18.61 13.12 12.12
C GLY A 94 -17.19 12.81 11.66
N GLY A 95 -16.94 12.61 10.37
CA GLY A 95 -15.60 12.31 9.85
C GLY A 95 -15.60 11.40 8.61
N TRP A 96 -14.71 10.41 8.62
CA TRP A 96 -14.57 9.46 7.51
C TRP A 96 -14.18 8.06 7.98
N THR A 97 -14.48 7.08 7.16
CA THR A 97 -14.13 5.67 7.37
C THR A 97 -13.19 5.20 6.29
N LEU A 98 -12.43 4.15 6.60
CA LEU A 98 -11.58 3.46 5.65
C LEU A 98 -11.55 1.97 5.93
N GLU A 99 -11.35 1.20 4.86
CA GLU A 99 -11.10 -0.23 4.85
C GLU A 99 -9.95 -0.51 3.89
N MET A 100 -8.83 -1.00 4.40
CA MET A 100 -7.66 -1.41 3.62
C MET A 100 -7.64 -2.94 3.52
N ALA A 101 -7.32 -3.45 2.34
CA ALA A 101 -7.01 -4.86 2.11
C ALA A 101 -5.56 -4.97 1.61
N ILE A 102 -4.70 -5.60 2.41
CA ILE A 102 -3.27 -5.79 2.12
C ILE A 102 -3.03 -7.27 1.91
N PRO A 103 -2.84 -7.74 0.67
CA PRO A 103 -2.53 -9.13 0.39
C PRO A 103 -1.22 -9.58 1.06
N PHE A 104 -1.18 -10.78 1.64
CA PHE A 104 0.06 -11.34 2.19
C PHE A 104 1.16 -11.41 1.12
N GLN A 105 0.79 -11.74 -0.12
CA GLN A 105 1.72 -11.77 -1.25
C GLN A 105 2.46 -10.43 -1.50
N SER A 106 1.85 -9.32 -1.12
CA SER A 106 2.41 -7.95 -1.23
C SER A 106 3.50 -7.67 -0.20
N LEU A 107 3.62 -8.52 0.83
CA LEU A 107 4.59 -8.39 1.92
C LEU A 107 5.63 -9.50 1.85
N ARG A 108 6.86 -9.21 2.27
CA ARG A 108 7.82 -10.26 2.64
C ARG A 108 7.71 -10.51 4.13
N PHE A 109 7.67 -11.79 4.49
CA PHE A 109 7.59 -12.26 5.86
C PHE A 109 8.25 -13.65 5.95
N PRO A 110 8.76 -14.06 7.12
CA PRO A 110 9.38 -15.38 7.27
C PRO A 110 8.35 -16.51 7.06
N ALA A 111 8.81 -17.73 6.80
CA ALA A 111 7.94 -18.91 6.80
C ALA A 111 7.76 -19.45 8.22
N GLY A 112 6.58 -20.00 8.51
CA GLY A 112 6.28 -20.64 9.80
C GLY A 112 4.96 -20.13 10.40
N ALA A 113 4.26 -21.01 11.11
CA ALA A 113 3.02 -20.67 11.81
C ALA A 113 3.30 -19.82 13.05
N MET A 114 2.35 -18.97 13.42
CA MET A 114 2.39 -18.05 14.57
C MET A 114 3.62 -17.13 14.58
N GLN A 115 3.46 -15.96 13.96
CA GLN A 115 4.50 -14.93 13.92
C GLN A 115 4.12 -13.74 14.81
N GLN A 116 5.13 -13.09 15.36
CA GLN A 116 4.98 -11.77 15.96
C GLN A 116 5.36 -10.75 14.91
N TRP A 117 4.51 -9.77 14.66
CA TRP A 117 4.81 -8.66 13.76
C TRP A 117 4.83 -7.36 14.55
N GLY A 118 5.58 -6.37 14.07
CA GLY A 118 5.47 -5.00 14.58
C GLY A 118 4.34 -4.28 13.87
N ILE A 119 3.51 -3.53 14.60
CA ILE A 119 2.48 -2.68 13.98
C ILE A 119 2.36 -1.33 14.69
N ASN A 120 2.21 -0.26 13.92
CA ASN A 120 1.80 1.03 14.46
C ASN A 120 0.82 1.69 13.50
N PHE A 121 -0.02 2.55 14.06
CA PHE A 121 -0.98 3.33 13.30
C PHE A 121 -0.72 4.80 13.52
N HIS A 122 -1.11 5.61 12.54
CA HIS A 122 -0.94 7.04 12.57
C HIS A 122 -2.19 7.71 12.02
N ARG A 123 -2.65 8.74 12.70
CA ARG A 123 -3.68 9.66 12.20
C ARG A 123 -3.12 11.07 12.22
N ARG A 124 -3.15 11.77 11.08
CA ARG A 124 -2.81 13.20 11.02
C ARG A 124 -4.01 14.06 10.70
N VAL A 125 -4.37 14.94 11.62
CA VAL A 125 -5.44 15.94 11.44
C VAL A 125 -4.79 17.28 11.17
N VAL A 126 -4.68 17.64 9.90
CA VAL A 126 -3.94 18.83 9.44
C VAL A 126 -4.58 20.12 9.95
N SER A 127 -5.91 20.19 9.94
CA SER A 127 -6.68 21.36 10.41
C SER A 127 -6.39 21.73 11.88
N LYS A 128 -5.96 20.75 12.69
CA LYS A 128 -5.63 20.89 14.11
C LYS A 128 -4.14 20.80 14.41
N ASN A 129 -3.31 20.57 13.39
CA ASN A 129 -1.90 20.20 13.54
C ASN A 129 -1.68 19.05 14.54
N GLU A 130 -2.54 18.04 14.50
CA GLU A 130 -2.53 16.90 15.42
C GLU A 130 -1.98 15.65 14.71
N ALA A 131 -1.14 14.90 15.42
CA ALA A 131 -0.70 13.57 15.02
C ALA A 131 -0.89 12.60 16.19
N SER A 132 -1.63 11.53 15.94
CA SER A 132 -1.95 10.49 16.94
C SER A 132 -1.38 9.16 16.48
N PHE A 133 -0.87 8.38 17.43
CA PHE A 133 -0.27 7.07 17.17
C PHE A 133 -0.90 5.99 18.07
N LEU A 134 -0.82 4.72 17.67
CA LEU A 134 -1.26 3.62 18.54
C LEU A 134 -0.35 3.52 19.77
N THR A 135 0.96 3.58 19.57
CA THR A 135 1.94 3.61 20.65
C THR A 135 2.46 5.02 20.91
N PRO A 136 2.91 5.35 22.14
CA PRO A 136 3.48 6.65 22.42
C PRO A 136 4.72 6.91 21.57
N ILE A 137 4.69 7.98 20.79
CA ILE A 137 5.82 8.49 20.01
C ILE A 137 6.15 9.91 20.48
N PRO A 138 7.43 10.25 20.72
CA PRO A 138 7.82 11.62 21.02
C PRO A 138 7.31 12.62 19.98
N ALA A 139 6.62 13.66 20.43
CA ALA A 139 6.02 14.68 19.55
C ALA A 139 7.05 15.36 18.61
N ALA A 140 8.32 15.43 19.04
CA ALA A 140 9.43 15.97 18.24
C ALA A 140 9.68 15.19 16.94
N LEU A 141 9.29 13.90 16.88
CA LEU A 141 9.40 13.10 15.65
C LEU A 141 8.29 13.41 14.66
N SER A 142 7.15 13.94 15.13
CA SER A 142 5.99 14.25 14.28
C SER A 142 5.68 13.07 13.34
N TYR A 143 5.56 13.31 12.04
CA TYR A 143 5.34 12.29 11.02
C TYR A 143 6.43 11.20 10.96
N GLN A 144 7.70 11.50 11.28
CA GLN A 144 8.78 10.50 11.31
C GLN A 144 8.58 9.44 12.40
N GLY A 145 7.64 9.67 13.32
CA GLY A 145 7.16 8.67 14.27
C GLY A 145 6.72 7.37 13.62
N LEU A 146 6.11 7.46 12.43
CA LEU A 146 5.71 6.28 11.65
C LEU A 146 6.90 5.40 11.30
N PHE A 147 8.10 5.96 11.18
CA PHE A 147 9.28 5.20 10.78
C PHE A 147 9.95 4.46 11.93
N LYS A 148 9.47 4.63 13.17
CA LYS A 148 10.07 4.04 14.38
C LYS A 148 9.49 2.67 14.70
N MET A 149 9.96 1.65 13.98
CA MET A 149 9.60 0.25 14.17
C MET A 149 9.94 -0.26 15.59
N SER A 150 10.99 0.29 16.20
CA SER A 150 11.38 0.03 17.59
C SER A 150 10.31 0.44 18.60
N SER A 151 9.45 1.39 18.25
CA SER A 151 8.36 1.88 19.10
C SER A 151 7.00 1.30 18.71
N ALA A 152 6.94 0.46 17.67
CA ALA A 152 5.68 -0.17 17.23
C ALA A 152 5.13 -1.15 18.29
N ALA A 153 3.81 -1.35 18.31
CA ALA A 153 3.19 -2.39 19.12
C ALA A 153 3.54 -3.79 18.57
N THR A 154 3.42 -4.82 19.39
CA THR A 154 3.53 -6.21 18.93
C THR A 154 2.16 -6.74 18.54
N LEU A 155 2.01 -7.13 17.28
CA LEU A 155 0.88 -7.88 16.77
C LEU A 155 1.15 -9.37 16.94
N VAL A 156 0.26 -10.06 17.65
CA VAL A 156 0.33 -11.50 17.93
C VAL A 156 -0.95 -12.19 17.47
N GLY A 157 -0.89 -13.52 17.32
CA GLY A 157 -2.06 -14.31 16.92
C GLY A 157 -2.39 -14.25 15.43
N LEU A 158 -1.46 -13.74 14.62
CA LEU A 158 -1.51 -13.86 13.16
C LEU A 158 -1.16 -15.30 12.77
N ASP A 159 -2.07 -15.95 12.08
CA ASP A 159 -1.80 -17.18 11.34
C ASP A 159 -1.59 -16.80 9.88
N VAL A 160 -0.32 -16.80 9.45
CA VAL A 160 0.04 -16.35 8.11
C VAL A 160 0.04 -17.55 7.18
N PRO A 161 -0.40 -17.39 5.92
CA PRO A 161 -0.36 -18.48 4.96
C PRO A 161 1.07 -19.00 4.81
N SER A 162 1.22 -20.31 4.61
CA SER A 162 2.51 -20.90 4.24
C SER A 162 3.04 -20.14 3.03
N ALA A 163 4.26 -19.63 3.08
CA ALA A 163 4.85 -18.76 2.06
C ALA A 163 4.78 -19.42 0.66
N GLY A 164 3.66 -19.22 -0.03
CA GLY A 164 3.36 -19.78 -1.33
C GLY A 164 4.25 -19.13 -2.39
N SER A 165 4.52 -19.87 -3.47
CA SER A 165 5.32 -19.36 -4.58
C SER A 165 4.70 -18.10 -5.17
N ARG A 166 5.48 -17.01 -5.18
CA ARG A 166 5.06 -15.67 -5.61
C ARG A 166 5.07 -15.59 -7.14
N PHE A 167 3.92 -15.72 -7.79
CA PHE A 167 3.78 -15.49 -9.23
C PHE A 167 2.84 -14.30 -9.47
N GLU A 168 3.38 -13.21 -10.02
CA GLU A 168 2.60 -12.06 -10.49
C GLU A 168 2.54 -12.10 -12.02
N LEU A 169 1.35 -12.30 -12.59
CA LEU A 169 1.12 -12.29 -14.03
C LEU A 169 0.45 -10.97 -14.42
N LYS A 170 1.14 -10.13 -15.21
CA LYS A 170 0.56 -8.92 -15.81
C LYS A 170 0.34 -9.15 -17.30
N PRO A 171 -0.82 -9.70 -17.74
CA PRO A 171 -1.08 -9.85 -19.15
C PRO A 171 -1.29 -8.46 -19.79
N TYR A 172 -0.62 -8.21 -20.91
CA TYR A 172 -0.93 -7.07 -21.76
C TYR A 172 -0.99 -7.53 -23.21
N ALA A 173 -1.87 -6.90 -24.00
CA ALA A 173 -2.04 -7.16 -25.42
C ALA A 173 -1.94 -5.82 -26.16
N ILE A 174 -1.14 -5.79 -27.22
CA ILE A 174 -1.03 -4.66 -28.15
C ILE A 174 -1.55 -5.18 -29.50
N ALA A 175 -2.54 -4.49 -30.08
CA ALA A 175 -3.05 -4.80 -31.40
C ALA A 175 -2.69 -3.66 -32.36
N ASP A 176 -2.12 -4.00 -33.50
CA ASP A 176 -1.86 -3.06 -34.60
C ASP A 176 -2.81 -3.37 -35.78
N LEU A 177 -3.35 -2.32 -36.40
CA LEU A 177 -4.23 -2.39 -37.56
C LEU A 177 -3.58 -1.60 -38.70
N THR A 178 -2.80 -2.28 -39.52
CA THR A 178 -2.21 -1.67 -40.72
C THR A 178 -3.11 -1.91 -41.94
N THR A 179 -3.87 -0.90 -42.34
CA THR A 179 -4.57 -0.89 -43.65
C THR A 179 -3.67 -0.31 -44.72
N ASN A 180 -3.18 -1.16 -45.63
CA ASN A 180 -2.52 -0.71 -46.86
C ASN A 180 -3.56 -0.50 -47.96
N LEU A 181 -3.90 0.76 -48.24
CA LEU A 181 -4.89 1.15 -49.26
C LEU A 181 -4.37 1.14 -50.71
N ASN A 182 -3.08 0.82 -50.94
CA ASN A 182 -2.43 0.90 -52.24
C ASN A 182 -2.11 -0.47 -52.88
N ALA A 183 -2.56 -1.59 -52.30
CA ALA A 183 -2.35 -2.92 -52.87
C ALA A 183 -3.42 -3.28 -53.92
N SER A 184 -2.98 -3.72 -55.11
CA SER A 184 -3.85 -4.30 -56.14
C SER A 184 -3.31 -5.69 -56.55
N PRO A 185 -4.11 -6.77 -56.43
CA PRO A 185 -5.50 -6.79 -55.98
C PRO A 185 -5.60 -6.62 -54.45
N SER A 186 -6.68 -6.01 -53.99
CA SER A 186 -6.97 -5.85 -52.58
C SER A 186 -7.20 -7.22 -51.92
N TYR A 187 -6.38 -7.59 -50.95
CA TYR A 187 -6.65 -8.75 -50.08
C TYR A 187 -6.67 -8.29 -48.62
N ARG A 188 -7.55 -8.89 -47.81
CA ARG A 188 -7.53 -8.74 -46.34
C ARG A 188 -6.76 -9.92 -45.76
N ILE A 189 -5.57 -9.68 -45.19
CA ILE A 189 -4.92 -10.65 -44.32
C ILE A 189 -5.34 -10.33 -42.89
N ASN A 190 -6.15 -11.19 -42.29
CA ASN A 190 -6.41 -11.18 -40.85
C ASN A 190 -5.32 -12.04 -40.17
N LEU A 191 -4.10 -11.53 -40.06
CA LEU A 191 -3.10 -12.11 -39.16
C LEU A 191 -3.31 -11.48 -37.79
N VAL A 192 -4.00 -12.18 -36.90
CA VAL A 192 -3.95 -11.88 -35.47
C VAL A 192 -2.66 -12.50 -34.95
N GLU A 193 -1.58 -11.73 -34.96
CA GLU A 193 -0.36 -12.13 -34.28
C GLU A 193 -0.56 -11.88 -32.78
N LEU A 194 -1.09 -12.89 -32.08
CA LEU A 194 -1.24 -12.85 -30.63
C LEU A 194 0.15 -13.08 -29.99
N VAL A 195 0.97 -12.05 -29.93
CA VAL A 195 2.23 -12.10 -29.18
C VAL A 195 1.89 -11.92 -27.70
N VAL A 196 1.65 -13.04 -27.01
CA VAL A 196 1.55 -13.05 -25.55
C VAL A 196 2.97 -12.94 -25.01
N LEU A 197 3.40 -11.73 -24.64
CA LEU A 197 4.65 -11.55 -23.91
C LEU A 197 4.42 -11.92 -22.44
N ILE A 198 4.73 -13.16 -22.07
CA ILE A 198 4.75 -13.56 -20.65
C ILE A 198 6.11 -13.16 -20.08
N GLU A 199 6.20 -11.95 -19.51
CA GLU A 199 7.40 -11.52 -18.80
C GLU A 199 7.39 -12.13 -17.39
N ILE A 200 7.91 -13.35 -17.23
CA ILE A 200 8.16 -13.95 -15.92
C ILE A 200 9.42 -13.29 -15.33
N ARG A 201 9.25 -12.20 -14.58
CA ARG A 201 10.39 -11.59 -13.85
C ARG A 201 10.76 -12.45 -12.64
N CYS A 202 11.77 -13.30 -12.81
CA CYS A 202 12.54 -13.84 -11.71
C CYS A 202 13.50 -12.76 -11.21
N SER A 203 13.21 -12.12 -10.08
CA SER A 203 14.10 -11.11 -9.49
C SER A 203 15.38 -11.78 -8.95
N ARG A 204 16.40 -11.92 -9.80
CA ARG A 204 17.80 -12.11 -9.39
C ARG A 204 18.47 -10.74 -9.32
N TRP A 205 19.05 -10.48 -8.17
CA TRP A 205 19.80 -9.27 -7.85
C TRP A 205 21.13 -9.16 -8.63
N PHE A 206 21.58 -7.90 -8.80
CA PHE A 206 22.90 -7.34 -9.15
C PHE A 206 23.21 -6.89 -10.59
N ASN A 207 23.54 -5.58 -10.65
CA ASN A 207 24.49 -4.82 -11.49
C ASN A 207 24.42 -4.92 -13.04
N CYS A 208 23.97 -3.84 -13.67
CA CYS A 208 24.79 -2.78 -14.28
C CYS A 208 23.87 -1.67 -14.84
#